data_AF-T1EYH3-F1
#
_entry.id   AF-T1EYH3-F1
#
_cell.length_a   1.000
_cell.length_b   1.000
_cell.length_c   1.000
_cell.angle_alpha   90.00
_cell.angle_beta   90.00
_cell.angle_gamma   90.00
#
_symmetry.space_group_name_H-M   'P 1'
#
loop_
_entity.id
_entity.type
_entity.pdbx_description
1 polymer ?
#
loop_
_entity_poly.entity_id
_entity_poly.type
_entity_poly.pdbx_seq_one_letter_code
_entity_poly.pdbx_strand_id
1 'polypeptide(L)'
;MTDRNTKSANKAAACDKEGINVDIKQQIDAIKTNIDEGDGKLSRIDASRSKLCDETAVLKREMNRSSFSKVVKSEVGRSVQAINDDVKSVQITLNKIVEAKEGEANMILFGLKKDGWIFDGLDVMVLTETWHGLAGNFAIGLAKSPGFQFVDYIREHDPGHGGLIVYFRKENSNIKS
;
A
#
# COMPACT_ATOMS: atom_id res chain seq x y z
N MET A 1 46.49 -76.51 -73.50
CA MET A 1 45.12 -76.65 -72.97
C MET A 1 44.99 -75.73 -71.74
N THR A 2 44.80 -74.43 -71.93
CA THR A 2 44.76 -73.49 -70.78
C THR A 2 43.82 -72.29 -70.95
N ASP A 3 43.22 -72.09 -72.13
CA ASP A 3 42.38 -70.89 -72.41
C ASP A 3 40.88 -71.03 -72.12
N ARG A 4 40.34 -72.25 -71.93
CA ARG A 4 38.89 -72.42 -71.66
C ARG A 4 38.49 -72.17 -70.20
N ASN A 5 39.43 -72.32 -69.26
CA ASN A 5 39.12 -72.22 -67.82
C ASN A 5 39.13 -70.75 -67.32
N THR A 6 39.93 -69.89 -67.95
CA THR A 6 40.00 -68.45 -67.63
C THR A 6 38.75 -67.68 -68.10
N LYS A 7 38.13 -68.09 -69.22
CA LYS A 7 36.92 -67.45 -69.76
C LYS A 7 35.66 -67.71 -68.92
N SER A 8 35.56 -68.89 -68.29
CA SER A 8 34.47 -69.25 -67.37
C SER A 8 34.61 -68.55 -66.02
N ALA A 9 35.82 -68.47 -65.46
CA ALA A 9 36.10 -67.77 -64.21
C ALA A 9 35.85 -66.25 -64.32
N ASN A 10 36.21 -65.64 -65.45
CA ASN A 10 35.98 -64.21 -65.70
C ASN A 10 34.49 -63.85 -65.82
N LYS A 11 33.63 -64.78 -66.26
CA LYS A 11 32.18 -64.55 -66.39
C LYS A 11 31.45 -64.66 -65.03
N ALA A 12 31.88 -65.59 -64.16
CA ALA A 12 31.34 -65.71 -62.80
C ALA A 12 31.74 -64.51 -61.92
N ALA A 13 33.01 -64.09 -61.97
CA ALA A 13 33.48 -62.90 -61.25
C ALA A 13 32.85 -61.58 -61.76
N ALA A 14 32.38 -61.53 -63.00
CA ALA A 14 31.61 -60.41 -63.52
C ALA A 14 30.17 -60.39 -62.99
N CYS A 15 29.54 -61.57 -62.86
CA CYS A 15 28.19 -61.73 -62.31
C CYS A 15 28.12 -61.34 -60.82
N ASP A 16 29.14 -61.70 -60.02
CA ASP A 16 29.21 -61.33 -58.60
C ASP A 16 29.41 -59.82 -58.40
N LYS A 17 30.19 -59.17 -59.27
CA LYS A 17 30.37 -57.70 -59.26
C LYS A 17 29.09 -56.96 -59.63
N GLU A 18 28.31 -57.49 -60.57
CA GLU A 18 27.02 -56.92 -60.97
C GLU A 18 26.01 -57.00 -59.82
N GLY A 19 25.96 -58.14 -59.11
CA GLY A 19 25.11 -58.32 -57.93
C GLY A 19 25.47 -57.36 -56.79
N ILE A 20 26.76 -57.22 -56.49
CA ILE A 20 27.26 -56.25 -55.51
C ILE A 20 26.87 -54.81 -55.89
N ASN A 21 26.93 -54.46 -57.18
CA ASN A 21 26.55 -53.12 -57.65
C ASN A 21 25.05 -52.85 -57.46
N VAL A 22 24.19 -53.85 -57.75
CA VAL A 22 22.74 -53.76 -57.52
C VAL A 22 22.44 -53.57 -56.03
N ASP A 23 23.07 -54.34 -55.14
CA ASP A 23 22.88 -54.23 -53.70
C ASP A 23 23.35 -52.88 -53.15
N ILE A 24 24.51 -52.38 -53.59
CA ILE A 24 24.99 -51.04 -53.24
C ILE A 24 23.99 -49.98 -53.68
N LYS A 25 23.44 -50.10 -54.88
CA LYS A 25 22.46 -49.15 -55.40
C LYS A 25 21.17 -49.14 -54.57
N GLN A 26 20.65 -50.32 -54.20
CA GLN A 26 19.49 -50.45 -53.31
C GLN A 26 19.76 -49.84 -51.93
N GLN A 27 20.95 -50.07 -51.35
CA GLN A 27 21.34 -49.46 -50.08
C GLN A 27 21.44 -47.93 -50.17
N ILE A 28 21.99 -47.39 -51.26
CA ILE A 28 22.06 -45.94 -51.50
C ILE A 28 20.65 -45.34 -51.58
N ASP A 29 19.73 -45.98 -52.29
CA ASP A 29 18.36 -45.48 -52.42
C ASP A 29 17.61 -45.55 -51.08
N ALA A 30 17.81 -46.61 -50.30
CA ALA A 30 17.30 -46.69 -48.92
C ALA A 30 17.89 -45.57 -48.02
N ILE A 31 19.18 -45.27 -48.14
CA ILE A 31 19.83 -44.17 -47.41
C ILE A 31 19.21 -42.82 -47.81
N LYS A 32 18.98 -42.57 -49.10
CA LYS A 32 18.33 -41.32 -49.57
C LYS A 32 16.94 -41.16 -48.96
N THR A 33 16.12 -42.21 -49.00
CA THR A 33 14.77 -42.15 -48.42
C THR A 33 14.82 -41.84 -46.92
N ASN A 34 15.76 -42.44 -46.19
CA ASN A 34 15.93 -42.16 -44.76
C ASN A 34 16.42 -40.72 -44.49
N ILE A 35 17.25 -40.15 -45.37
CA ILE A 35 17.69 -38.75 -45.28
C ILE A 35 16.50 -37.82 -45.49
N ASP A 36 15.70 -38.04 -46.53
CA ASP A 36 14.51 -37.22 -46.83
C ASP A 36 13.49 -37.26 -45.67
N GLU A 37 13.26 -38.44 -45.09
CA GLU A 37 12.41 -38.59 -43.91
C GLU A 37 13.00 -37.89 -42.68
N GLY A 38 14.32 -37.96 -42.50
CA GLY A 38 15.06 -37.27 -41.45
C GLY A 38 14.91 -35.75 -41.53
N ASP A 39 15.06 -35.17 -42.72
CA ASP A 39 14.88 -33.73 -42.97
C ASP A 39 13.44 -33.28 -42.71
N GLY A 40 12.46 -34.11 -43.08
CA GLY A 40 11.06 -33.88 -42.75
C GLY A 40 10.81 -33.86 -41.23
N LYS A 41 11.40 -34.81 -40.49
CA LYS A 41 11.31 -34.84 -39.01
C LYS A 41 12.01 -33.63 -38.39
N LEU A 42 13.18 -33.24 -38.88
CA LEU A 42 13.92 -32.07 -38.40
C LEU A 42 13.13 -30.78 -38.59
N SER A 43 12.55 -30.58 -39.78
CA SER A 43 11.69 -29.43 -40.08
C SER A 43 10.50 -29.33 -39.12
N ARG A 44 9.90 -30.47 -38.77
CA ARG A 44 8.78 -30.53 -37.83
C ARG A 44 9.20 -30.24 -36.39
N ILE A 45 10.40 -30.66 -36.00
CA ILE A 45 10.99 -30.33 -34.69
C ILE A 45 11.25 -28.82 -34.61
N ASP A 46 11.80 -28.21 -35.66
CA ASP A 46 12.05 -26.77 -35.69
C ASP A 46 10.76 -25.95 -35.60
N ALA A 47 9.70 -26.36 -36.32
CA ALA A 47 8.39 -25.74 -36.19
C ALA A 47 7.83 -25.85 -34.76
N SER A 48 7.96 -27.02 -34.14
CA SER A 48 7.50 -27.26 -32.76
C SER A 48 8.31 -26.45 -31.75
N ARG A 49 9.63 -26.35 -31.95
CA ARG A 49 10.55 -25.55 -31.13
C ARG A 49 10.19 -24.06 -31.18
N SER A 50 9.92 -23.54 -32.38
CA SER A 50 9.51 -22.15 -32.57
C SER A 50 8.24 -21.84 -31.77
N LYS A 51 7.22 -22.70 -31.90
CA LYS A 51 5.96 -22.57 -31.15
C LYS A 51 6.17 -22.59 -29.63
N LEU A 52 7.01 -23.50 -29.13
CA LEU A 52 7.35 -23.57 -27.70
C LEU A 52 8.05 -22.30 -27.20
N CYS A 53 8.94 -21.72 -28.00
CA CYS A 53 9.58 -20.45 -27.67
C CYS A 53 8.56 -19.31 -27.54
N ASP A 54 7.59 -19.24 -28.46
CA ASP A 54 6.53 -18.23 -28.43
C ASP A 54 5.62 -18.39 -27.20
N GLU A 55 5.17 -19.61 -26.91
CA GLU A 55 4.37 -19.92 -25.73
C GLU A 55 5.12 -19.59 -24.43
N THR A 56 6.42 -19.89 -24.37
CA THR A 56 7.28 -19.54 -23.22
C THR A 56 7.38 -18.02 -23.05
N ALA A 57 7.50 -17.27 -24.14
CA ALA A 57 7.55 -15.81 -24.12
C ALA A 57 6.20 -15.18 -23.69
N VAL A 58 5.08 -15.79 -24.08
CA VAL A 58 3.73 -15.40 -23.61
C VAL A 58 3.62 -15.64 -22.10
N LEU A 59 3.89 -16.86 -21.63
CA LEU A 59 3.80 -17.22 -20.22
C LEU A 59 4.68 -16.33 -19.33
N LYS A 60 5.92 -16.04 -19.77
CA LYS A 60 6.82 -15.14 -19.05
C LYS A 60 6.25 -13.73 -18.93
N ARG A 61 5.56 -13.23 -19.96
CA ARG A 61 4.89 -11.91 -19.92
C ARG A 61 3.69 -11.92 -18.99
N GLU A 62 2.85 -12.97 -19.04
CA GLU A 62 1.68 -13.09 -18.16
C GLU A 62 2.09 -13.15 -16.69
N MET A 63 3.06 -14.01 -16.37
CA MET A 63 3.60 -14.16 -15.01
C MET A 63 4.13 -12.83 -14.45
N ASN A 64 4.76 -12.02 -15.30
CA ASN A 64 5.25 -10.69 -14.91
C ASN A 64 4.14 -9.63 -14.83
N ARG A 65 3.03 -9.79 -15.56
CA ARG A 65 1.94 -8.79 -15.66
C ARG A 65 0.92 -8.90 -14.51
N SER A 66 0.66 -10.10 -14.02
CA SER A 66 -0.35 -10.43 -13.00
C SER A 66 0.22 -11.16 -11.77
N SER A 67 1.51 -10.95 -11.45
CA SER A 67 2.13 -11.55 -10.27
C SER A 67 1.38 -11.20 -8.98
N PHE A 68 1.40 -12.14 -8.03
CA PHE A 68 0.93 -11.95 -6.64
C PHE A 68 1.48 -10.65 -6.01
N SER A 69 2.72 -10.26 -6.34
CA SER A 69 3.31 -8.99 -5.89
C SER A 69 2.49 -7.77 -6.32
N LYS A 70 1.95 -7.77 -7.54
CA LYS A 70 1.12 -6.67 -8.03
C LYS A 70 -0.24 -6.65 -7.34
N VAL A 71 -0.89 -7.81 -7.17
CA VAL A 71 -2.16 -7.94 -6.44
C VAL A 71 -2.00 -7.48 -4.99
N VAL A 72 -0.94 -7.89 -4.30
CA VAL A 72 -0.65 -7.45 -2.93
C VAL A 72 -0.40 -5.94 -2.89
N LYS A 73 0.39 -5.38 -3.81
CA LYS A 73 0.65 -3.94 -3.86
C LYS A 73 -0.62 -3.12 -4.14
N SER A 74 -1.46 -3.55 -5.07
CA SER A 74 -2.67 -2.81 -5.42
C SER A 74 -3.78 -3.01 -4.39
N GLU A 75 -4.06 -4.23 -3.96
CA GLU A 75 -5.18 -4.53 -3.08
C GLU A 75 -4.84 -4.18 -1.63
N VAL A 76 -3.85 -4.90 -1.08
CA VAL A 76 -3.46 -4.80 0.34
C VAL A 76 -2.79 -3.45 0.61
N GLY A 77 -1.90 -2.99 -0.28
CA GLY A 77 -1.20 -1.72 -0.12
C GLY A 77 -2.16 -0.52 -0.02
N ARG A 78 -3.20 -0.47 -0.86
CA ARG A 78 -4.21 0.60 -0.80
C ARG A 78 -5.04 0.52 0.49
N SER A 79 -5.47 -0.68 0.87
CA SER A 79 -6.28 -0.88 2.07
C SER A 79 -5.52 -0.49 3.34
N VAL A 80 -4.26 -0.91 3.47
CA VAL A 80 -3.40 -0.56 4.61
C VAL A 80 -3.17 0.95 4.69
N GLN A 81 -2.98 1.61 3.54
CA GLN A 81 -2.82 3.06 3.50
C GLN A 81 -4.09 3.79 3.98
N ALA A 82 -5.27 3.39 3.48
CA ALA A 82 -6.54 3.97 3.91
C ALA A 82 -6.76 3.81 5.43
N ILE A 83 -6.51 2.61 5.96
CA ILE A 83 -6.60 2.34 7.40
C ILE A 83 -5.63 3.23 8.19
N ASN A 84 -4.40 3.39 7.72
CA ASN A 84 -3.41 4.24 8.38
C ASN A 84 -3.84 5.71 8.44
N ASP A 85 -4.47 6.21 7.38
CA ASP A 85 -4.97 7.59 7.33
C ASP A 85 -6.20 7.76 8.25
N ASP A 86 -7.10 6.78 8.31
CA ASP A 86 -8.23 6.76 9.25
C ASP A 86 -7.76 6.73 10.70
N VAL A 87 -6.77 5.88 11.04
CA VAL A 87 -6.19 5.80 12.38
C VAL A 87 -5.60 7.14 12.82
N LYS A 88 -4.90 7.85 11.93
CA LYS A 88 -4.39 9.20 12.22
C LYS A 88 -5.51 10.20 12.48
N SER A 89 -6.58 10.14 11.69
CA SER A 89 -7.76 11.01 11.87
C SER A 89 -8.43 10.78 13.22
N VAL A 90 -8.61 9.51 13.61
CA VAL A 90 -9.14 9.13 14.92
C VAL A 90 -8.23 9.62 16.05
N GLN A 91 -6.92 9.43 15.93
CA GLN A 91 -5.96 9.91 16.94
C GLN A 91 -6.05 11.43 17.15
N ILE A 92 -6.11 12.21 16.05
CA ILE A 92 -6.27 13.67 16.12
C ILE A 92 -7.58 14.02 16.84
N THR A 93 -8.66 13.32 16.52
CA THR A 93 -9.98 13.56 17.12
C THR A 93 -9.98 13.25 18.61
N LEU A 94 -9.39 12.11 19.00
CA LEU A 94 -9.24 11.73 20.40
C LEU A 94 -8.42 12.75 21.18
N ASN A 95 -7.29 13.21 20.64
CA ASN A 95 -6.47 14.23 21.31
C ASN A 95 -7.27 15.53 21.54
N LYS A 96 -8.02 16.00 20.54
CA LYS A 96 -8.89 17.18 20.70
C LYS A 96 -9.95 17.00 21.77
N ILE A 97 -10.55 15.80 21.87
CA ILE A 97 -11.56 15.50 22.90
C ILE A 97 -10.93 15.44 24.28
N VAL A 98 -9.72 14.88 24.42
CA VAL A 98 -8.98 14.86 25.68
C VAL A 98 -8.71 16.29 26.16
N GLU A 99 -8.17 17.15 25.29
CA GLU A 99 -7.93 18.57 25.61
C GLU A 99 -9.22 19.31 26.00
N ALA A 100 -10.31 19.10 25.26
CA ALA A 100 -11.60 19.71 25.58
C ALA A 100 -12.15 19.24 26.94
N LYS A 101 -12.01 17.94 27.24
CA LYS A 101 -12.50 17.35 28.49
C LYS A 101 -11.68 17.78 29.70
N GLU A 102 -10.37 17.95 29.55
CA GLU A 102 -9.52 18.57 30.57
C GLU A 102 -9.96 20.02 30.82
N GLY A 103 -10.29 20.78 29.76
CA GLY A 103 -10.87 22.11 29.87
C GLY A 103 -12.20 22.15 30.62
N GLU A 104 -13.12 21.22 30.35
CA GLU A 104 -14.41 21.10 31.06
C GLU A 104 -14.22 20.70 32.53
N ALA A 105 -13.34 19.74 32.83
CA ALA A 105 -13.06 19.30 34.19
C ALA A 105 -12.50 20.43 35.08
N ASN A 106 -11.82 21.39 34.44
CA ASN A 106 -11.24 22.56 35.09
C ASN A 106 -12.22 23.74 35.20
N MET A 107 -13.47 23.62 34.72
CA MET A 107 -14.48 24.66 34.77
C MET A 107 -15.59 24.31 35.78
N ILE A 108 -15.81 25.19 36.76
CA ILE A 108 -16.91 25.10 37.72
C ILE A 108 -17.89 26.25 37.46
N LEU A 109 -19.16 25.91 37.29
CA LEU A 109 -20.21 26.80 36.82
C LEU A 109 -21.29 27.01 37.89
N PHE A 110 -21.56 28.27 38.26
CA PHE A 110 -22.65 28.63 39.18
C PHE A 110 -23.60 29.63 38.52
N GLY A 111 -24.80 29.16 38.17
CA GLY A 111 -25.87 30.00 37.59
C GLY A 111 -27.11 30.07 38.49
N LEU A 112 -27.66 31.27 38.67
CA LEU A 112 -29.04 31.43 39.15
C LEU A 112 -29.96 31.40 37.92
N LYS A 113 -30.73 30.32 37.82
CA LYS A 113 -31.60 29.97 36.69
C LYS A 113 -32.27 31.18 36.01
N LYS A 114 -31.91 31.44 34.76
CA LYS A 114 -32.79 31.93 33.68
C LYS A 114 -32.29 31.41 32.32
N ASP A 115 -32.90 30.31 31.91
CA ASP A 115 -33.08 29.72 30.57
C ASP A 115 -32.12 30.08 29.43
N GLY A 116 -31.46 29.05 28.86
CA GLY A 116 -31.35 28.90 27.40
C GLY A 116 -29.99 28.54 26.81
N TRP A 117 -28.87 29.02 27.36
CA TRP A 117 -27.52 28.79 26.83
C TRP A 117 -26.54 28.56 27.99
N ILE A 118 -25.39 27.90 27.76
CA ILE A 118 -24.40 27.61 28.83
C ILE A 118 -23.94 28.88 29.57
N PHE A 119 -24.02 30.05 28.91
CA PHE A 119 -23.65 31.35 29.49
C PHE A 119 -24.84 32.27 29.82
N ASP A 120 -26.04 31.98 29.33
CA ASP A 120 -27.23 32.78 29.66
C ASP A 120 -27.75 32.35 31.03
N GLY A 121 -27.67 33.27 31.99
CA GLY A 121 -28.00 33.01 33.40
C GLY A 121 -26.81 32.63 34.27
N LEU A 122 -25.58 32.72 33.76
CA LEU A 122 -24.40 32.53 34.58
C LEU A 122 -24.06 33.79 35.39
N ASP A 123 -23.90 33.64 36.70
CA ASP A 123 -23.46 34.73 37.58
C ASP A 123 -21.98 34.59 37.94
N VAL A 124 -21.49 33.36 38.11
CA VAL A 124 -20.09 33.08 38.45
C VAL A 124 -19.54 31.89 37.66
N MET A 125 -18.37 32.07 37.07
CA MET A 125 -17.57 31.02 36.44
C MET A 125 -16.23 30.92 37.13
N VAL A 126 -15.81 29.71 37.52
CA VAL A 126 -14.51 29.47 38.13
C VAL A 126 -13.70 28.56 37.21
N LEU A 127 -12.50 28.99 36.85
CA LEU A 127 -11.52 28.20 36.12
C LEU A 127 -10.39 27.81 37.07
N THR A 128 -10.14 26.53 37.23
CA THR A 128 -8.98 25.97 37.95
C THR A 128 -7.89 25.59 36.97
N GLU A 129 -6.66 25.38 37.44
CA GLU A 129 -5.55 24.91 36.59
C GLU A 129 -5.39 25.81 35.35
N THR A 130 -5.31 27.12 35.57
CA THR A 130 -5.27 28.14 34.51
C THR A 130 -3.84 28.44 34.02
N TRP A 131 -2.84 27.93 34.74
CA TRP A 131 -1.40 27.99 34.48
C TRP A 131 -0.87 29.40 34.19
N HIS A 132 -1.57 30.44 34.64
CA HIS A 132 -1.14 31.82 34.47
C HIS A 132 -0.11 32.19 35.53
N GLY A 133 1.02 32.76 35.10
CA GLY A 133 2.14 33.09 35.97
C GLY A 133 2.21 34.55 36.43
N LEU A 134 1.31 35.41 35.96
CA LEU A 134 1.33 36.86 36.23
C LEU A 134 -0.06 37.36 36.61
N ALA A 135 -0.13 38.09 37.74
CA ALA A 135 -1.38 38.63 38.24
C ALA A 135 -1.88 39.74 37.32
N GLY A 136 -3.18 39.79 37.07
CA GLY A 136 -3.78 40.74 36.14
C GLY A 136 -3.34 40.55 34.69
N ASN A 137 -2.98 39.33 34.28
CA ASN A 137 -2.57 39.03 32.91
C ASN A 137 -3.60 39.58 31.92
N PHE A 138 -3.16 40.47 31.03
CA PHE A 138 -4.02 41.18 30.08
C PHE A 138 -4.85 40.23 29.21
N ALA A 139 -4.31 39.05 28.87
CA ALA A 139 -5.02 38.04 28.08
C ALA A 139 -6.30 37.52 28.78
N ILE A 140 -6.29 37.45 30.12
CA ILE A 140 -7.45 37.04 30.92
C ILE A 140 -8.56 38.10 30.79
N GLY A 141 -8.20 39.38 30.87
CA GLY A 141 -9.14 40.48 30.68
C GLY A 141 -9.74 40.52 29.27
N LEU A 142 -8.98 40.13 28.25
CA LEU A 142 -9.45 40.02 26.86
C LEU A 142 -10.37 38.81 26.63
N ALA A 143 -10.10 37.68 27.27
CA ALA A 143 -10.92 36.47 27.13
C ALA A 143 -12.28 36.56 27.85
N LYS A 144 -12.43 37.53 28.75
CA LYS A 144 -13.63 37.75 29.55
C LYS A 144 -14.81 38.24 28.70
N SER A 145 -15.97 37.59 28.84
CA SER A 145 -17.23 38.03 28.24
C SER A 145 -17.63 39.48 28.65
N PRO A 146 -18.34 40.21 27.79
CA PRO A 146 -18.92 41.51 28.14
C PRO A 146 -19.83 41.42 29.38
N GLY A 147 -19.77 42.42 30.26
CA GLY A 147 -20.57 42.46 31.49
C GLY A 147 -20.03 41.65 32.67
N PHE A 148 -18.94 40.91 32.50
CA PHE A 148 -18.25 40.23 33.61
C PHE A 148 -17.09 41.08 34.15
N GLN A 149 -16.67 40.81 35.37
CA GLN A 149 -15.38 41.16 35.96
C GLN A 149 -14.66 39.88 36.39
N PHE A 150 -13.38 39.98 36.75
CA PHE A 150 -12.62 38.82 37.20
C PHE A 150 -11.71 39.17 38.37
N VAL A 151 -11.41 38.14 39.16
CA VAL A 151 -10.29 38.11 40.11
C VAL A 151 -9.48 36.87 39.79
N ASP A 152 -8.17 36.98 39.87
CA ASP A 152 -7.23 35.89 39.67
C ASP A 152 -6.45 35.58 40.95
N TYR A 153 -6.00 34.33 41.05
CA TYR A 153 -5.13 33.87 42.12
C TYR A 153 -4.03 32.98 41.56
N ILE A 154 -2.80 33.33 41.91
CA ILE A 154 -1.56 32.63 41.51
C ILE A 154 -0.92 32.08 42.77
N ARG A 155 -0.36 30.87 42.66
CA ARG A 155 0.39 30.27 43.76
C ARG A 155 1.68 31.07 43.98
N GLU A 156 1.87 31.57 45.19
CA GLU A 156 3.01 32.44 45.54
C GLU A 156 4.38 31.76 45.34
N HIS A 157 4.47 30.46 45.62
CA HIS A 157 5.72 29.70 45.60
C HIS A 157 5.99 28.97 44.29
N ASP A 158 5.05 29.00 43.34
CA ASP A 158 5.22 28.34 42.04
C ASP A 158 4.36 29.00 40.95
N PRO A 159 4.72 30.24 40.53
CA PRO A 159 3.98 30.95 39.49
C PRO A 159 3.98 30.17 38.18
N GLY A 160 2.81 30.03 37.56
CA GLY A 160 2.64 29.27 36.32
C GLY A 160 2.24 27.81 36.52
N HIS A 161 2.17 27.30 37.75
CA HIS A 161 1.59 25.99 38.07
C HIS A 161 0.23 26.14 38.76
N GLY A 162 -0.82 25.50 38.23
CA GLY A 162 -2.17 25.59 38.76
C GLY A 162 -2.84 26.96 38.53
N GLY A 163 -3.36 27.61 39.58
CA GLY A 163 -3.98 28.93 39.51
C GLY A 163 -5.50 28.90 39.35
N LEU A 164 -6.15 29.99 39.75
CA LEU A 164 -7.61 30.14 39.79
C LEU A 164 -8.01 31.46 39.14
N ILE A 165 -9.04 31.44 38.29
CA ILE A 165 -9.69 32.65 37.78
C ILE A 165 -11.18 32.56 38.10
N VAL A 166 -11.72 33.59 38.74
CA VAL A 166 -13.14 33.71 39.04
C VAL A 166 -13.71 34.86 38.21
N TYR A 167 -14.54 34.53 37.22
CA TYR A 167 -15.35 35.51 36.51
C TYR A 167 -16.69 35.66 37.22
N PHE A 168 -17.16 36.88 37.41
CA PHE A 168 -18.47 37.16 37.98
C PHE A 168 -19.17 38.29 37.23
N ARG A 169 -20.49 38.20 37.11
CA ARG A 169 -21.29 39.21 36.42
C ARG A 169 -21.25 40.52 37.22
N LYS A 170 -20.88 41.60 36.55
CA LYS A 170 -21.00 42.95 37.11
C LYS A 170 -22.48 43.30 37.16
N GLU A 171 -23.04 43.47 38.35
CA GLU A 171 -24.41 43.97 38.45
C GLU A 171 -24.48 45.35 37.77
N ASN A 172 -25.34 45.47 36.76
CA ASN A 172 -25.71 46.76 36.22
C ASN A 172 -26.59 47.44 37.28
N SER A 173 -25.99 48.29 38.11
CA SER A 173 -26.70 49.25 38.94
C SER A 173 -27.37 50.29 38.03
N ASN A 174 -28.44 49.89 37.33
CA ASN A 174 -29.50 50.82 36.93
C ASN A 174 -30.37 51.07 38.16
N ILE A 175 -29.79 51.74 39.16
CA ILE A 175 -30.58 52.46 40.15
C ILE A 175 -31.13 53.67 39.39
N LYS A 176 -32.35 53.52 38.86
CA LYS A 176 -33.13 54.68 38.44
C LYS A 176 -33.46 55.45 39.70
N SER A 177 -32.84 56.62 39.87
CA SER A 177 -33.33 57.69 40.76
C SER A 177 -34.62 58.26 40.22
#